data_AF-F9Y676-F1
#
_entry.id   AF-F9Y676-F1
#
_cell.length_a   1.000
_cell.length_b   1.000
_cell.length_c   1.000
_cell.angle_alpha   90.00
_cell.angle_beta   90.00
_cell.angle_gamma   90.00
#
_symmetry.space_group_name_H-M   'P 1'
#
loop_
_entity.id
_entity.type
_entity.pdbx_description
1 polymer ?
#
loop_
_entity_poly.entity_id
_entity_poly.type
_entity_poly.pdbx_seq_one_letter_code
_entity_poly.pdbx_strand_id
1 'polypeptide(L)'
;MTTNASLGRETVRHGISMVLRNWRQALAVSVGPALIGIACLFGLQFATGVDVFGLMTYSPGPEEVPSFEELLTALIIFVVFIFISAWTAVSWHRFVLLEEYPGLLPRIPQNELAGYMWKTIVVSAMLVLILVPVSAVIGIMMMGLVFLPSIIVGTLGGFAITLVVMWLSLRFGLVLPAASVGAKMGVFQAWRATNPVSGQIFVIAVIVTLLNVVLSLIVSVFDGISPMLSFGLNIGVLWFSTLLGLCLLTTLYGVLVEGRELPAH
;
A
#
# COMPACT_ATOMS: atom_id res chain seq x y z
N MET A 1 16.72 -8.44 26.68
CA MET A 1 16.07 -7.20 26.20
C MET A 1 16.50 -6.98 24.76
N THR A 2 15.68 -7.40 23.81
CA THR A 2 15.85 -7.09 22.38
C THR A 2 15.65 -5.59 22.23
N THR A 3 16.66 -4.87 21.73
CA THR A 3 16.54 -3.42 21.51
C THR A 3 15.40 -3.15 20.53
N ASN A 4 14.70 -2.02 20.65
CA ASN A 4 13.58 -1.68 19.74
C ASN A 4 13.94 -1.84 18.25
N ALA A 5 15.20 -1.64 17.87
CA ALA A 5 15.69 -1.83 16.51
C ALA A 5 15.76 -3.31 16.04
N SER A 6 15.90 -4.29 16.94
CA SER A 6 15.96 -5.71 16.58
C SER A 6 14.60 -6.23 16.09
N LEU A 7 13.53 -6.00 16.86
CA LEU A 7 12.16 -6.43 16.48
C LEU A 7 11.69 -5.82 15.16
N GLY A 8 11.94 -4.52 14.94
CA GLY A 8 11.56 -3.86 13.68
C GLY A 8 12.27 -4.46 12.47
N ARG A 9 13.58 -4.70 12.57
CA ARG A 9 14.37 -5.35 11.50
C ARG A 9 13.93 -6.79 11.25
N GLU A 10 13.67 -7.55 12.31
CA GLU A 10 13.19 -8.93 12.22
C GLU A 10 11.83 -9.00 11.53
N THR A 11 10.91 -8.08 11.83
CA THR A 11 9.60 -8.00 11.18
C THR A 11 9.74 -7.75 9.67
N VAL A 12 10.62 -6.82 9.27
CA VAL A 12 10.89 -6.57 7.84
C VAL A 12 11.53 -7.78 7.16
N ARG A 13 12.55 -8.38 7.77
CA ARG A 13 13.22 -9.59 7.24
C ARG A 13 12.23 -10.73 7.08
N HIS A 14 11.36 -10.91 8.07
CA HIS A 14 10.29 -11.91 8.01
C HIS A 14 9.29 -11.61 6.89
N GLY A 15 8.86 -10.35 6.73
CA GLY A 15 7.95 -9.95 5.65
C GLY A 15 8.53 -10.18 4.24
N ILE A 16 9.79 -9.82 4.02
CA ILE A 16 10.49 -10.08 2.75
C ILE A 16 10.62 -11.59 2.50
N SER A 17 11.03 -12.34 3.53
CA SER A 17 11.14 -13.80 3.46
C SER A 17 9.79 -14.46 3.13
N MET A 18 8.69 -13.93 3.69
CA MET A 18 7.34 -14.41 3.42
C MET A 18 6.94 -14.23 1.96
N VAL A 19 7.19 -13.05 1.36
CA VAL A 19 6.91 -12.82 -0.08
C VAL A 19 7.74 -13.76 -0.95
N LEU A 20 9.05 -13.86 -0.69
CA LEU A 20 9.97 -14.63 -1.53
C LEU A 20 9.74 -16.14 -1.41
N ARG A 21 9.45 -16.67 -0.21
CA ARG A 21 9.17 -18.10 -0.01
C ARG A 21 7.83 -18.51 -0.59
N ASN A 22 6.84 -17.61 -0.59
CA ASN A 22 5.47 -17.87 -1.06
C ASN A 22 5.17 -17.15 -2.38
N TRP A 23 6.17 -16.98 -3.26
CA TRP A 23 6.00 -16.21 -4.50
C TRP A 23 4.93 -16.77 -5.43
N ARG A 24 4.71 -18.09 -5.43
CA ARG A 24 3.65 -18.74 -6.22
C ARG A 24 2.26 -18.33 -5.73
N GLN A 25 2.06 -18.32 -4.42
CA GLN A 25 0.84 -17.89 -3.78
C GLN A 25 0.63 -16.38 -3.96
N ALA A 26 1.72 -15.60 -3.87
CA ALA A 26 1.69 -14.17 -4.16
C ALA A 26 1.19 -13.88 -5.59
N LEU A 27 1.66 -14.62 -6.58
CA LEU A 27 1.14 -14.52 -7.96
C LEU A 27 -0.30 -15.01 -8.05
N ALA A 28 -0.64 -16.13 -7.43
CA ALA A 28 -1.99 -16.69 -7.44
C ALA A 28 -3.05 -15.73 -6.87
N VAL A 29 -2.72 -14.98 -5.80
CA VAL A 29 -3.65 -14.00 -5.23
C VAL A 29 -3.76 -12.69 -6.01
N SER A 30 -2.78 -12.36 -6.85
CA SER A 30 -2.67 -11.01 -7.43
C SER A 30 -2.85 -10.96 -8.95
N VAL A 31 -2.32 -11.93 -9.70
CA VAL A 31 -2.32 -11.88 -11.18
C VAL A 31 -3.74 -11.98 -11.75
N GLY A 32 -4.54 -12.95 -11.29
CA GLY A 32 -5.92 -13.11 -11.74
C GLY A 32 -6.77 -11.85 -11.51
N PRO A 33 -6.84 -11.33 -10.26
CA PRO A 33 -7.50 -10.06 -9.99
C PRO A 33 -6.94 -8.88 -10.78
N ALA A 34 -5.62 -8.75 -10.92
CA ALA A 34 -5.01 -7.66 -11.67
C ALA A 34 -5.40 -7.68 -13.16
N LEU A 35 -5.42 -8.87 -13.80
CA LEU A 35 -5.85 -9.01 -15.20
C LEU A 35 -7.33 -8.64 -15.38
N ILE A 36 -8.19 -9.00 -14.43
CA ILE A 36 -9.60 -8.58 -14.43
C ILE A 36 -9.69 -7.06 -14.30
N GLY A 37 -8.93 -6.45 -13.38
CA GLY A 37 -8.87 -5.00 -13.24
C GLY A 37 -8.46 -4.30 -14.53
N ILE A 38 -7.39 -4.77 -15.17
CA ILE A 38 -6.91 -4.24 -16.45
C ILE A 38 -7.99 -4.37 -17.53
N ALA A 39 -8.65 -5.53 -17.65
CA ALA A 39 -9.74 -5.72 -18.60
C ALA A 39 -10.91 -4.76 -18.35
N CYS A 40 -11.26 -4.50 -17.08
CA CYS A 40 -12.28 -3.50 -16.72
C CYS A 40 -11.88 -2.09 -17.14
N LEU A 41 -10.61 -1.70 -16.99
CA LEU A 41 -10.13 -0.37 -17.39
C LEU A 41 -10.20 -0.17 -18.91
N PHE A 42 -9.75 -1.15 -19.70
CA PHE A 42 -9.88 -1.11 -21.16
C PHE A 42 -11.35 -1.10 -21.60
N GLY A 43 -12.19 -1.92 -20.96
CA GLY A 43 -13.62 -1.93 -21.23
C GLY A 43 -14.29 -0.59 -20.93
N LEU A 44 -13.89 0.07 -19.84
CA LEU A 44 -14.41 1.38 -19.46
C LEU A 44 -14.00 2.46 -20.47
N GLN A 45 -12.73 2.47 -20.90
CA GLN A 45 -12.25 3.39 -21.93
C GLN A 45 -13.02 3.19 -23.24
N PHE A 46 -13.22 1.94 -23.67
CA PHE A 46 -13.97 1.63 -24.87
C PHE A 46 -15.45 2.04 -24.77
N ALA A 47 -16.08 1.82 -23.61
CA ALA A 47 -17.51 2.10 -23.40
C ALA A 47 -17.82 3.60 -23.26
N THR A 48 -16.90 4.36 -22.67
CA THR A 48 -17.12 5.79 -22.37
C THR A 48 -16.46 6.72 -23.40
N GLY A 49 -15.45 6.25 -24.13
CA GLY A 49 -14.60 7.10 -24.98
C GLY A 49 -13.62 7.98 -24.21
N VAL A 50 -13.66 7.95 -22.87
CA VAL A 50 -12.78 8.72 -22.00
C VAL A 50 -11.41 8.06 -21.92
N ASP A 51 -10.34 8.85 -22.00
CA ASP A 51 -8.98 8.35 -21.80
C ASP A 51 -8.73 7.98 -20.33
N VAL A 52 -9.06 6.75 -19.98
CA VAL A 52 -8.91 6.19 -18.62
C VAL A 52 -7.48 6.27 -18.12
N PHE A 53 -6.49 5.99 -18.97
CA PHE A 53 -5.08 6.04 -18.56
C PHE A 53 -4.60 7.48 -18.39
N GLY A 54 -5.03 8.38 -19.28
CA GLY A 54 -4.83 9.82 -19.14
C GLY A 54 -5.38 10.33 -17.80
N LEU A 55 -6.62 9.98 -17.46
CA LEU A 55 -7.28 10.34 -16.20
C LEU A 55 -6.53 9.86 -14.94
N MET A 56 -5.88 8.69 -14.99
CA MET A 56 -5.08 8.20 -13.86
C MET A 56 -3.81 9.01 -13.62
N THR A 57 -3.30 9.67 -14.66
CA THR A 57 -2.13 10.55 -14.59
C THR A 57 -2.49 12.03 -14.60
N TYR A 58 -3.79 12.34 -14.62
CA TYR A 58 -4.30 13.69 -14.78
C TYR A 58 -4.04 14.53 -13.53
N SER A 59 -3.43 15.68 -13.74
CA SER A 59 -3.20 16.70 -12.71
C SER A 59 -3.85 18.00 -13.19
N PRO A 60 -5.12 18.25 -12.85
CA PRO A 60 -5.83 19.43 -13.30
C PRO A 60 -5.14 20.71 -12.82
N GLY A 61 -5.06 21.71 -13.72
CA GLY A 61 -4.74 23.07 -13.32
C GLY A 61 -5.86 23.67 -12.45
N PRO A 62 -5.61 24.80 -11.75
CA PRO A 62 -6.60 25.44 -10.87
C PRO A 62 -7.90 25.84 -11.56
N GLU A 63 -7.88 26.00 -12.88
CA GLU A 63 -9.01 26.46 -13.71
C GLU A 63 -9.68 25.32 -14.50
N GLU A 64 -9.13 24.11 -14.48
CA GLU A 64 -9.69 22.98 -15.20
C GLU A 64 -10.76 22.27 -14.36
N VAL A 65 -12.00 22.30 -14.84
CA VAL A 65 -13.12 21.58 -14.22
C VAL A 65 -13.34 20.29 -15.01
N PRO A 66 -13.21 19.11 -14.38
CA PRO A 66 -13.50 17.84 -15.04
C PRO A 66 -14.96 17.79 -15.48
N SER A 67 -15.20 17.25 -16.67
CA SER A 67 -16.54 16.96 -17.17
C SER A 67 -17.24 15.92 -16.28
N PHE A 68 -18.58 15.89 -16.35
CA PHE A 68 -19.36 14.89 -15.61
C PHE A 68 -18.98 13.45 -15.99
N GLU A 69 -18.69 13.20 -17.27
CA GLU A 69 -18.28 11.88 -17.76
C GLU A 69 -16.92 11.46 -17.19
N GLU A 70 -15.95 12.39 -17.10
CA GLU A 70 -14.65 12.13 -16.47
C GLU A 70 -14.80 11.87 -14.96
N LEU A 71 -15.64 12.62 -14.27
CA LEU A 71 -15.93 12.41 -12.84
C LEU A 71 -16.57 11.03 -12.59
N LEU A 72 -17.55 10.66 -13.40
CA LEU A 72 -18.20 9.34 -13.30
C LEU A 72 -17.22 8.21 -13.62
N THR A 73 -16.39 8.39 -14.66
CA THR A 73 -15.35 7.43 -15.04
C THR A 73 -14.32 7.27 -13.93
N ALA A 74 -13.85 8.37 -13.33
CA ALA A 74 -12.93 8.35 -12.19
C ALA A 74 -13.53 7.63 -10.97
N LEU A 75 -14.83 7.83 -10.69
CA LEU A 75 -15.51 7.11 -9.61
C LEU A 75 -15.57 5.60 -9.88
N ILE A 76 -15.85 5.17 -11.12
CA ILE A 76 -15.86 3.76 -11.49
C ILE A 76 -14.45 3.16 -11.38
N ILE A 77 -13.42 3.87 -11.85
CA ILE A 77 -12.02 3.47 -11.70
C ILE A 77 -11.68 3.26 -10.23
N PHE A 78 -12.07 4.20 -9.35
CA PHE A 78 -11.83 4.10 -7.92
C PHE A 78 -12.50 2.85 -7.30
N VAL A 79 -13.74 2.57 -7.68
CA VAL A 79 -14.47 1.37 -7.20
C VAL A 79 -13.78 0.09 -7.69
N VAL A 80 -13.40 0.01 -8.96
CA VAL A 80 -12.66 -1.14 -9.52
C VAL A 80 -11.33 -1.33 -8.80
N PHE A 81 -10.58 -0.25 -8.61
CA PHE A 81 -9.29 -0.28 -7.92
C PHE A 81 -9.41 -0.78 -6.48
N ILE A 82 -10.36 -0.25 -5.71
CA ILE A 82 -10.61 -0.71 -4.33
C ILE A 82 -11.02 -2.18 -4.32
N PHE A 83 -11.90 -2.60 -5.23
CA PHE A 83 -12.35 -3.98 -5.29
C PHE A 83 -11.19 -4.95 -5.58
N ILE A 84 -10.38 -4.68 -6.62
CA ILE A 84 -9.25 -5.54 -7.02
C ILE A 84 -8.15 -5.58 -5.95
N SER A 85 -7.81 -4.42 -5.38
CA SER A 85 -6.81 -4.34 -4.30
C SER A 85 -7.29 -5.05 -3.03
N ALA A 86 -8.55 -4.87 -2.62
CA ALA A 86 -9.13 -5.56 -1.48
C ALA A 86 -9.22 -7.08 -1.73
N TRP A 87 -9.58 -7.52 -2.94
CA TRP A 87 -9.64 -8.94 -3.27
C TRP A 87 -8.26 -9.61 -3.15
N THR A 88 -7.23 -8.95 -3.70
CA THR A 88 -5.84 -9.40 -3.57
C THR A 88 -5.40 -9.46 -2.10
N ALA A 89 -5.66 -8.38 -1.36
CA ALA A 89 -5.24 -8.25 0.03
C ALA A 89 -5.94 -9.23 0.97
N VAL A 90 -7.27 -9.37 0.86
CA VAL A 90 -8.05 -10.32 1.66
C VAL A 90 -7.61 -11.75 1.37
N SER A 91 -7.39 -12.11 0.11
CA SER A 91 -6.89 -13.43 -0.26
C SER A 91 -5.51 -13.70 0.35
N TRP A 92 -4.60 -12.72 0.31
CA TRP A 92 -3.28 -12.82 0.95
C TRP A 92 -3.39 -12.97 2.47
N HIS A 93 -4.18 -12.11 3.13
CA HIS A 93 -4.33 -12.14 4.58
C HIS A 93 -4.91 -13.47 5.07
N ARG A 94 -5.91 -14.02 4.36
CA ARG A 94 -6.52 -15.32 4.70
C ARG A 94 -5.57 -16.49 4.44
N PHE A 95 -4.77 -16.42 3.37
CA PHE A 95 -3.71 -17.40 3.15
C PHE A 95 -2.72 -17.44 4.33
N VAL A 96 -2.26 -16.28 4.79
CA VAL A 96 -1.26 -16.21 5.88
C VAL A 96 -1.86 -16.53 7.25
N LEU A 97 -3.07 -16.04 7.53
CA LEU A 97 -3.68 -16.14 8.87
C LEU A 97 -4.50 -17.41 9.06
N LEU A 98 -5.18 -17.88 8.01
CA LEU A 98 -6.12 -19.01 8.05
C LEU A 98 -5.63 -20.22 7.25
N GLU A 99 -4.44 -20.15 6.64
CA GLU A 99 -3.89 -21.20 5.77
C GLU A 99 -4.81 -21.55 4.59
N GLU A 100 -5.60 -20.58 4.11
CA GLU A 100 -6.45 -20.75 2.94
C GLU A 100 -5.65 -20.59 1.66
N TYR A 101 -5.21 -21.71 1.07
CA TYR A 101 -4.40 -21.71 -0.13
C TYR A 101 -5.18 -21.22 -1.37
N PRO A 102 -4.68 -20.19 -2.08
CA PRO A 102 -5.35 -19.64 -3.25
C PRO A 102 -5.21 -20.56 -4.47
N GLY A 103 -6.29 -20.71 -5.24
CA GLY A 103 -6.24 -21.20 -6.61
C GLY A 103 -5.76 -20.12 -7.59
N LEU A 104 -5.77 -20.41 -8.89
CA LEU A 104 -5.42 -19.45 -9.95
C LEU A 104 -6.30 -18.19 -9.94
N LEU A 105 -7.56 -18.35 -9.52
CA LEU A 105 -8.47 -17.26 -9.23
C LEU A 105 -8.96 -17.44 -7.79
N PRO A 106 -8.57 -16.56 -6.86
CA PRO A 106 -8.96 -16.70 -5.46
C PRO A 106 -10.47 -16.62 -5.29
N ARG A 107 -11.01 -17.40 -4.36
CA ARG A 107 -12.42 -17.27 -3.97
C ARG A 107 -12.67 -15.86 -3.44
N ILE A 108 -13.86 -15.31 -3.70
CA ILE A 108 -14.31 -14.03 -3.15
C ILE A 108 -15.08 -14.27 -1.85
N PRO A 109 -14.50 -13.97 -0.66
CA PRO A 109 -15.23 -14.01 0.60
C PRO A 109 -16.04 -12.72 0.75
N GLN A 110 -17.31 -12.75 0.32
CA GLN A 110 -18.12 -11.53 0.10
C GLN A 110 -18.22 -10.61 1.33
N ASN A 111 -18.45 -11.17 2.53
CA ASN A 111 -18.64 -10.39 3.75
C ASN A 111 -17.33 -9.74 4.22
N GLU A 112 -16.25 -10.50 4.21
CA GLU A 112 -14.90 -10.07 4.59
C GLU A 112 -14.35 -9.06 3.59
N LEU A 113 -14.62 -9.26 2.29
CA LEU A 113 -14.23 -8.33 1.23
C LEU A 113 -14.93 -6.97 1.40
N ALA A 114 -16.26 -6.96 1.57
CA ALA A 114 -17.00 -5.72 1.78
C ALA A 114 -16.54 -4.99 3.07
N GLY A 115 -16.33 -5.75 4.16
CA GLY A 115 -15.77 -5.23 5.40
C GLY A 115 -14.38 -4.62 5.19
N TYR A 116 -13.50 -5.30 4.45
CA TYR A 116 -12.17 -4.83 4.11
C TYR A 116 -12.22 -3.54 3.30
N MET A 117 -13.00 -3.50 2.21
CA MET A 117 -13.16 -2.32 1.36
C MET A 117 -13.61 -1.10 2.18
N TRP A 118 -14.61 -1.27 3.04
CA TRP A 118 -15.06 -0.20 3.92
C TRP A 118 -13.97 0.27 4.88
N LYS A 119 -13.21 -0.65 5.48
CA LYS A 119 -12.09 -0.30 6.37
C LYS A 119 -10.96 0.40 5.63
N THR A 120 -10.67 0.02 4.39
CA THR A 120 -9.72 0.73 3.52
C THR A 120 -10.17 2.16 3.30
N ILE A 121 -11.44 2.40 2.94
CA ILE A 121 -11.98 3.76 2.75
C ILE A 121 -11.85 4.58 4.04
N VAL A 122 -12.24 4.02 5.19
CA VAL A 122 -12.16 4.72 6.48
C VAL A 122 -10.71 5.06 6.85
N VAL A 123 -9.79 4.11 6.71
CA VAL A 123 -8.36 4.34 7.03
C VAL A 123 -7.77 5.36 6.07
N SER A 124 -8.01 5.25 4.77
CA SER A 124 -7.52 6.20 3.76
C SER A 124 -8.07 7.61 3.98
N ALA A 125 -9.36 7.76 4.29
CA ALA A 125 -9.96 9.07 4.60
C ALA A 125 -9.33 9.70 5.86
N MET A 126 -9.10 8.89 6.90
CA MET A 126 -8.41 9.35 8.11
C MET A 126 -6.95 9.76 7.82
N LEU A 127 -6.23 8.98 7.00
CA LEU A 127 -4.87 9.32 6.58
C LEU A 127 -4.85 10.63 5.81
N VAL A 128 -5.74 10.83 4.82
CA VAL A 128 -5.84 12.10 4.08
C VAL A 128 -6.07 13.27 5.03
N LEU A 129 -7.00 13.15 5.98
CA LEU A 129 -7.29 14.21 6.95
C LEU A 129 -6.07 14.57 7.82
N ILE A 130 -5.25 13.58 8.20
CA ILE A 130 -4.01 13.81 8.96
C ILE A 130 -2.90 14.35 8.06
N LEU A 131 -2.80 13.87 6.82
CA LEU A 131 -1.68 14.17 5.94
C LEU A 131 -1.75 15.57 5.36
N VAL A 132 -2.93 16.15 5.14
CA VAL A 132 -3.07 17.55 4.66
C VAL A 132 -2.34 18.56 5.57
N PRO A 133 -2.58 18.61 6.90
CA PRO A 133 -1.82 19.51 7.76
C PRO A 133 -0.36 19.11 7.90
N VAL A 134 -0.04 17.81 7.92
CA VAL A 134 1.35 17.33 8.00
C VAL A 134 2.15 17.74 6.76
N SER A 135 1.58 17.63 5.56
CA SER A 135 2.25 18.03 4.32
C SER A 135 2.46 19.54 4.26
N ALA A 136 1.52 20.34 4.80
CA ALA A 136 1.71 21.78 4.93
C ALA A 136 2.88 22.12 5.85
N VAL A 137 2.99 21.47 7.02
CA VAL A 137 4.11 21.66 7.95
C VAL A 137 5.44 21.24 7.30
N ILE A 138 5.49 20.06 6.68
CA ILE A 138 6.69 19.60 5.96
C ILE A 138 7.05 20.57 4.84
N GLY A 139 6.08 21.06 4.07
CA GLY A 139 6.29 22.04 3.02
C GLY A 139 6.92 23.34 3.54
N ILE A 140 6.41 23.88 4.65
CA ILE A 140 6.97 25.07 5.31
C ILE A 140 8.41 24.79 5.79
N MET A 141 8.67 23.62 6.37
CA MET A 141 10.03 23.23 6.78
C MET A 141 10.98 23.14 5.58
N MET A 142 10.50 22.63 4.43
CA MET A 142 11.30 22.53 3.21
C MET A 142 11.63 23.89 2.59
N MET A 143 10.81 24.94 2.80
CA MET A 143 11.14 26.30 2.36
C MET A 143 12.43 26.83 3.00
N GLY A 144 12.76 26.38 4.22
CA GLY A 144 14.03 26.70 4.88
C GLY A 144 15.26 26.11 4.19
N LEU A 145 15.08 25.18 3.24
CA LEU A 145 16.13 24.51 2.48
C LEU A 145 16.24 25.02 1.02
N VAL A 146 15.67 26.19 0.71
CA VAL A 146 15.64 26.75 -0.65
C VAL A 146 17.02 26.97 -1.29
N PHE A 147 18.08 26.99 -0.48
CA PHE A 147 19.46 27.07 -0.96
C PHE A 147 19.99 25.76 -1.55
N LEU A 148 19.29 24.63 -1.36
CA LEU A 148 19.60 23.35 -2.00
C LEU A 148 18.91 23.23 -3.36
N PRO A 149 19.44 22.41 -4.29
CA PRO A 149 18.75 22.05 -5.52
C PRO A 149 17.32 21.53 -5.26
N SER A 150 16.36 21.97 -6.07
CA SER A 150 14.93 21.62 -5.92
C SER A 150 14.67 20.11 -5.89
N ILE A 151 15.43 19.34 -6.65
CA ILE A 151 15.36 17.88 -6.66
C ILE A 151 15.69 17.26 -5.30
N ILE A 152 16.66 17.82 -4.58
CA ILE A 152 17.05 17.35 -3.25
C ILE A 152 15.95 17.69 -2.25
N VAL A 153 15.46 18.93 -2.28
CA VAL A 153 14.38 19.39 -1.40
C VAL A 153 13.10 18.56 -1.61
N GLY A 154 12.72 18.33 -2.88
CA GLY A 154 11.57 17.50 -3.24
C GLY A 154 11.72 16.05 -2.79
N THR A 155 12.92 15.46 -2.95
CA THR A 155 13.20 14.09 -2.49
C THR A 155 13.10 13.98 -0.97
N LEU A 156 13.66 14.94 -0.22
CA LEU A 156 13.59 14.96 1.24
C LEU A 156 12.15 15.14 1.74
N GLY A 157 11.39 16.07 1.13
CA GLY A 157 9.98 16.28 1.45
C GLY A 157 9.13 15.04 1.15
N GLY A 158 9.31 14.44 -0.04
CA GLY A 158 8.63 13.21 -0.43
C GLY A 158 8.96 12.02 0.46
N PHE A 159 10.23 11.88 0.85
CA PHE A 159 10.67 10.88 1.83
C PHE A 159 9.99 11.09 3.19
N ALA A 160 9.96 12.32 3.70
CA ALA A 160 9.33 12.64 4.99
C ALA A 160 7.83 12.33 4.98
N ILE A 161 7.11 12.70 3.91
CA ILE A 161 5.68 12.39 3.76
C ILE A 161 5.47 10.88 3.69
N THR A 162 6.21 10.17 2.84
CA THR A 162 6.09 8.72 2.67
C THR A 162 6.37 7.98 3.97
N LEU A 163 7.37 8.43 4.74
CA LEU A 163 7.68 7.87 6.04
C LEU A 163 6.52 8.01 7.03
N VAL A 164 5.89 9.19 7.10
CA VAL A 164 4.72 9.41 7.96
C VAL A 164 3.54 8.56 7.50
N VAL A 165 3.27 8.52 6.19
CA VAL A 165 2.22 7.67 5.60
C VAL A 165 2.43 6.21 5.99
N MET A 166 3.65 5.68 5.79
CA MET A 166 3.98 4.28 6.08
C MET A 166 3.81 3.98 7.58
N TRP A 167 4.31 4.87 8.44
CA TRP A 167 4.18 4.72 9.89
C TRP A 167 2.72 4.69 10.34
N LEU A 168 1.90 5.66 9.90
CA LEU A 168 0.48 5.70 10.25
C LEU A 168 -0.30 4.53 9.64
N SER A 169 0.02 4.14 8.40
CA SER A 169 -0.63 3.03 7.71
C SER A 169 -0.41 1.71 8.44
N LEU A 170 0.81 1.45 8.93
CA LEU A 170 1.09 0.26 9.75
C LEU A 170 0.39 0.27 11.11
N ARG A 171 0.06 1.44 11.65
CA ARG A 171 -0.62 1.56 12.94
C ARG A 171 -2.13 1.42 12.84
N PHE A 172 -2.75 2.10 11.88
CA PHE A 172 -4.19 2.01 11.65
C PHE A 172 -4.58 0.76 10.87
N GLY A 173 -3.67 0.29 10.00
CA GLY A 173 -3.92 -0.78 9.05
C GLY A 173 -4.17 -2.15 9.67
N LEU A 174 -3.94 -2.38 10.98
CA LEU A 174 -4.30 -3.66 11.63
C LEU A 174 -5.80 -3.99 11.51
N VAL A 175 -6.66 -3.00 11.27
CA VAL A 175 -8.08 -3.25 11.00
C VAL A 175 -8.33 -4.03 9.70
N LEU A 176 -7.38 -3.98 8.76
CA LEU A 176 -7.46 -4.61 7.45
C LEU A 176 -7.31 -6.15 7.54
N PRO A 177 -6.23 -6.72 8.11
CA PRO A 177 -6.16 -8.16 8.34
C PRO A 177 -7.28 -8.63 9.29
N ALA A 178 -7.68 -7.84 10.29
CA ALA A 178 -8.83 -8.18 11.12
C ALA A 178 -10.12 -8.37 10.30
N ALA A 179 -10.43 -7.44 9.39
CA ALA A 179 -11.59 -7.52 8.52
C ALA A 179 -11.54 -8.73 7.58
N SER A 180 -10.34 -9.09 7.08
CA SER A 180 -10.14 -10.22 6.17
C SER A 180 -10.47 -11.59 6.78
N VAL A 181 -10.38 -11.69 8.12
CA VAL A 181 -10.71 -12.90 8.89
C VAL A 181 -12.04 -12.78 9.63
N GLY A 182 -12.85 -11.75 9.34
CA GLY A 182 -14.15 -11.54 9.96
C GLY A 182 -14.10 -11.02 11.42
N ALA A 183 -12.93 -10.64 11.92
CA ALA A 183 -12.76 -10.08 13.25
C ALA A 183 -13.22 -8.61 13.32
N LYS A 184 -13.86 -8.24 14.43
CA LYS A 184 -14.32 -6.86 14.66
C LYS A 184 -13.21 -6.04 15.31
N MET A 185 -12.60 -5.15 14.53
CA MET A 185 -11.57 -4.22 15.02
C MET A 185 -11.86 -2.79 14.59
N GLY A 186 -11.80 -1.86 15.54
CA GLY A 186 -11.89 -0.42 15.32
C GLY A 186 -10.52 0.22 15.10
N VAL A 187 -10.46 1.36 14.39
CA VAL A 187 -9.20 2.07 14.12
C VAL A 187 -8.50 2.50 15.42
N PHE A 188 -9.26 2.92 16.42
CA PHE A 188 -8.70 3.28 17.72
C PHE A 188 -8.18 2.07 18.50
N GLN A 189 -8.77 0.89 18.31
CA GLN A 189 -8.24 -0.36 18.88
C GLN A 189 -6.92 -0.72 18.20
N ALA A 190 -6.80 -0.55 16.88
CA ALA A 190 -5.53 -0.71 16.15
C ALA A 190 -4.44 0.24 16.64
N TRP A 191 -4.78 1.51 16.85
CA TRP A 191 -3.86 2.47 17.44
C TRP A 191 -3.39 2.04 18.84
N ARG A 192 -4.30 1.62 19.72
CA ARG A 192 -3.96 1.14 21.06
C ARG A 192 -3.12 -0.12 21.04
N ALA A 193 -3.43 -1.09 20.19
CA ALA A 193 -2.67 -2.33 20.04
C ALA A 193 -1.22 -2.07 19.59
N THR A 194 -1.02 -1.03 18.78
CA THR A 194 0.31 -0.66 18.26
C THR A 194 1.07 0.35 19.13
N ASN A 195 0.45 0.95 20.15
CA ASN A 195 1.10 1.93 21.03
C ASN A 195 2.38 1.40 21.70
N PRO A 196 2.40 0.18 22.28
CA PRO A 196 3.59 -0.34 22.98
C PRO A 196 4.79 -0.55 22.06
N VAL A 197 4.57 -0.69 20.75
CA VAL A 197 5.60 -0.98 19.75
C VAL A 197 5.72 0.11 18.68
N SER A 198 5.25 1.33 18.96
CA SER A 198 5.20 2.41 17.97
C SER A 198 6.58 2.80 17.43
N GLY A 199 7.62 2.72 18.27
CA GLY A 199 9.01 2.96 17.89
C GLY A 199 9.55 1.88 16.95
N GLN A 200 9.18 0.62 17.17
CA GLN A 200 9.54 -0.49 16.28
C GLN A 200 8.82 -0.36 14.93
N ILE A 201 7.55 0.04 14.93
CA ILE A 201 6.80 0.34 13.70
C ILE A 201 7.43 1.51 12.94
N PHE A 202 7.97 2.51 13.65
CA PHE A 202 8.73 3.59 13.02
C PHE A 202 10.00 3.08 12.34
N VAL A 203 10.75 2.19 12.99
CA VAL A 203 11.92 1.52 12.37
C VAL A 203 11.51 0.72 11.12
N ILE A 204 10.39 -0.02 11.17
CA ILE A 204 9.84 -0.72 10.00
C ILE A 204 9.56 0.28 8.87
N ALA A 205 8.87 1.38 9.17
CA ALA A 205 8.53 2.40 8.20
C ALA A 205 9.77 3.03 7.55
N VAL A 206 10.82 3.34 8.33
CA VAL A 206 12.10 3.85 7.80
C VAL A 206 12.75 2.85 6.86
N ILE A 207 12.88 1.58 7.26
CA ILE A 207 13.54 0.55 6.45
C ILE A 207 12.78 0.35 5.13
N VAL A 208 11.45 0.25 5.18
CA VAL A 208 10.63 0.01 3.98
C VAL A 208 10.64 1.24 3.07
N THR A 209 10.61 2.45 3.63
CA THR A 209 10.71 3.68 2.83
C THR A 209 12.06 3.76 2.13
N LEU A 210 13.17 3.49 2.84
CA LEU A 210 14.50 3.44 2.24
C LEU A 210 14.62 2.36 1.18
N LEU A 211 14.06 1.17 1.43
CA LEU A 211 14.00 0.10 0.44
C LEU A 211 13.28 0.56 -0.84
N ASN A 212 12.13 1.22 -0.71
CA ASN A 212 11.39 1.77 -1.86
C ASN A 212 12.18 2.84 -2.60
N VAL A 213 12.90 3.71 -1.89
CA VAL A 213 13.80 4.69 -2.52
C VAL A 213 14.90 3.99 -3.31
N VAL A 214 15.57 3.00 -2.73
CA VAL A 214 16.63 2.23 -3.41
C VAL A 214 16.08 1.52 -4.65
N LEU A 215 14.93 0.86 -4.54
CA LEU A 215 14.27 0.22 -5.68
C LEU A 215 13.93 1.23 -6.78
N SER A 216 13.40 2.40 -6.42
CA SER A 216 13.07 3.46 -7.38
C SER A 216 14.32 4.02 -8.08
N LEU A 217 15.42 4.20 -7.35
CA LEU A 217 16.70 4.62 -7.91
C LEU A 217 17.30 3.56 -8.85
N ILE A 218 17.10 2.27 -8.56
CA ILE A 218 17.52 1.19 -9.46
C ILE A 218 16.71 1.27 -10.76
N VAL A 219 15.39 1.46 -10.67
CA VAL A 219 14.53 1.59 -11.84
C VAL A 219 14.90 2.79 -12.69
N SER A 220 15.21 3.94 -12.08
CA SER A 220 15.51 5.18 -12.81
C SER A 220 16.77 5.10 -13.67
N VAL A 221 17.72 4.21 -13.36
CA VAL A 221 18.88 3.93 -14.22
C VAL A 221 18.46 3.42 -15.61
N PHE A 222 17.31 2.75 -15.71
CA PHE A 222 16.80 2.18 -16.96
C PHE A 222 15.96 3.15 -17.78
N ASP A 223 15.59 4.32 -17.23
CA ASP A 223 14.73 5.30 -17.90
C ASP A 223 15.35 5.83 -19.20
N GLY A 224 16.68 5.99 -19.22
CA GLY A 224 17.44 6.39 -20.41
C GLY A 224 17.71 5.25 -21.40
N ILE A 225 17.40 3.99 -21.04
CA ILE A 225 17.68 2.80 -21.86
C ILE A 225 16.44 2.39 -22.65
N SER A 226 15.31 2.17 -21.97
CA SER A 226 14.06 1.75 -22.60
C SER A 226 12.85 2.11 -21.72
N PRO A 227 11.94 2.96 -22.19
CA PRO A 227 10.72 3.29 -21.45
C PRO A 227 9.87 2.05 -21.10
N MET A 228 9.84 1.06 -22.00
CA MET A 228 9.09 -0.19 -21.81
C MET A 228 9.71 -1.05 -20.70
N LEU A 229 11.04 -1.08 -20.60
CA LEU A 229 11.74 -1.79 -19.54
C LEU A 229 11.50 -1.12 -18.18
N SER A 230 11.64 0.20 -18.09
CA SER A 230 11.34 0.95 -16.87
C SER A 230 9.90 0.78 -16.41
N PHE A 231 8.95 0.77 -17.35
CA PHE A 231 7.54 0.51 -17.04
C PHE A 231 7.34 -0.87 -16.41
N GLY A 232 7.91 -1.92 -17.01
CA GLY A 232 7.84 -3.28 -16.47
C GLY A 232 8.48 -3.41 -15.09
N LEU A 233 9.64 -2.77 -14.88
CA LEU A 233 10.31 -2.78 -13.58
C LEU A 233 9.52 -2.01 -12.52
N ASN A 234 8.91 -0.87 -12.86
CA ASN A 234 8.02 -0.12 -11.97
C ASN A 234 6.82 -0.95 -11.51
N ILE A 235 6.20 -1.72 -12.43
CA ILE A 235 5.12 -2.65 -12.05
C ILE A 235 5.64 -3.69 -11.04
N GLY A 236 6.82 -4.26 -11.28
CA GLY A 236 7.44 -5.23 -10.37
C GLY A 236 7.71 -4.65 -8.98
N VAL A 237 8.26 -3.43 -8.91
CA VAL A 237 8.52 -2.72 -7.64
C VAL A 237 7.20 -2.41 -6.93
N LEU A 238 6.20 -1.87 -7.62
CA LEU A 238 4.90 -1.56 -7.04
C LEU A 238 4.22 -2.82 -6.48
N TRP A 239 4.26 -3.92 -7.24
CA TRP A 239 3.70 -5.21 -6.83
C TRP A 239 4.41 -5.76 -5.58
N PHE A 240 5.75 -5.78 -5.59
CA PHE A 240 6.54 -6.24 -4.45
C PHE A 240 6.28 -5.38 -3.20
N SER A 241 6.29 -4.06 -3.34
CA SER A 241 6.06 -3.15 -2.22
C SER A 241 4.66 -3.26 -1.64
N THR A 242 3.64 -3.49 -2.49
CA THR A 242 2.27 -3.75 -2.05
C THR A 242 2.20 -5.02 -1.21
N LEU A 243 2.75 -6.13 -1.73
CA LEU A 243 2.77 -7.41 -1.00
C LEU A 243 3.57 -7.32 0.30
N LEU A 244 4.71 -6.62 0.29
CA LEU A 244 5.50 -6.40 1.50
C LEU A 244 4.67 -5.64 2.55
N GLY A 245 3.93 -4.61 2.15
CA GLY A 245 2.99 -3.91 3.03
C GLY A 245 1.95 -4.84 3.64
N LEU A 246 1.35 -5.74 2.83
CA LEU A 246 0.40 -6.74 3.30
C LEU A 246 1.03 -7.72 4.30
N CYS A 247 2.24 -8.21 4.03
CA CYS A 247 3.00 -9.07 4.93
C CYS A 247 3.24 -8.39 6.28
N LEU A 248 3.68 -7.14 6.27
CA LEU A 248 3.95 -6.39 7.49
C LEU A 248 2.67 -6.24 8.33
N LEU A 249 1.53 -5.92 7.70
CA LEU A 249 0.25 -5.86 8.37
C LEU A 249 -0.18 -7.22 8.94
N THR A 250 -0.07 -8.32 8.18
CA THR A 250 -0.40 -9.66 8.70
C THR A 250 0.49 -10.06 9.86
N THR A 251 1.79 -9.78 9.78
CA THR A 251 2.74 -10.15 10.82
C THR A 251 2.48 -9.33 12.08
N LEU A 252 2.30 -8.01 11.96
CA LEU A 252 1.96 -7.16 13.10
C LEU A 252 0.63 -7.55 13.73
N TYR A 253 -0.38 -7.86 12.92
CA TYR A 253 -1.67 -8.34 13.43
C TYR A 253 -1.54 -9.69 14.16
N GLY A 254 -0.88 -10.67 13.54
CA GLY A 254 -0.65 -11.97 14.15
C GLY A 254 0.08 -11.88 15.50
N VAL A 255 1.12 -11.04 15.58
CA VAL A 255 1.90 -10.88 16.82
C VAL A 255 1.14 -10.07 17.88
N LEU A 256 0.58 -8.90 17.52
CA LEU A 256 0.03 -7.95 18.49
C LEU A 256 -1.41 -8.24 18.89
N VAL A 257 -2.18 -8.91 18.04
CA VAL A 257 -3.61 -9.16 18.26
C VAL A 257 -3.86 -10.65 18.53
N GLU A 258 -3.26 -11.54 17.76
CA GLU A 258 -3.43 -12.99 17.94
C GLU A 258 -2.39 -13.63 18.87
N GLY A 259 -1.36 -12.88 19.28
CA GLY A 259 -0.31 -13.38 20.18
C GLY A 259 0.62 -14.42 19.56
N ARG A 260 0.71 -14.49 18.23
CA ARG A 260 1.64 -15.39 17.52
C ARG A 260 3.09 -14.99 17.79
N GLU A 261 3.97 -15.98 17.85
CA GLU A 261 5.41 -15.73 17.92
C GLU A 261 5.93 -15.21 16.57
N LEU A 262 6.89 -14.28 16.61
CA LEU A 262 7.62 -13.88 15.42
C LEU A 262 8.62 -15.00 15.09
N PRO A 263 8.57 -15.63 13.90
CA PRO A 263 9.47 -16.74 13.60
C PRO A 263 10.93 -16.30 13.64
N ALA A 264 11.74 -16.98 14.45
CA ALA A 264 13.18 -16.78 14.50
C ALA A 264 13.82 -17.28 13.18
N HIS A 265 14.65 -16.44 12.54
CA HIS A 265 15.35 -16.74 11.29
C HIS A 265 16.86 -16.69 11.44
#